data_AF-A0A1Q3AQ23-F1
#
_entry.id   AF-A0A1Q3AQ23-F1
#
_cell.length_a   1.000
_cell.length_b   1.000
_cell.length_c   1.000
_cell.angle_alpha   90.00
_cell.angle_beta   90.00
_cell.angle_gamma   90.00
#
_symmetry.space_group_name_H-M   'P 1'
#
loop_
_entity.id
_entity.type
_entity.pdbx_description
1 polymer ?
#
loop_
_entity_poly.entity_id
_entity_poly.type
_entity_poly.pdbx_seq_one_letter_code
_entity_poly.pdbx_strand_id
1 'polypeptide(L)'
;MFTRFTNIINALQSLDKTFSNSELVRKILRCLPRSWMPKVTAIEEAKNLSFLPLEDLLGSLMTYELTMQKRVEDEEKERRKKKVVALKSSEIENSDNDENNSDDEDLALFIRKFKRFLANKKKFGGK
;
A
#
# COMPACT_ATOMS: atom_id res chain seq x y z
N MET A 1 10.02 -13.45 -4.11
CA MET A 1 11.20 -14.03 -3.42
C MET A 1 11.27 -15.55 -3.55
N PHE A 2 10.16 -16.26 -3.33
CA PHE A 2 10.10 -17.72 -3.28
C PHE A 2 10.51 -18.45 -4.56
N THR A 3 10.11 -17.95 -5.74
CA THR A 3 10.49 -18.56 -7.04
C THR A 3 12.02 -18.65 -7.22
N ARG A 4 12.76 -17.61 -6.84
CA ARG A 4 14.23 -17.61 -6.92
C ARG A 4 14.84 -18.64 -5.97
N PHE A 5 14.28 -18.76 -4.76
CA PHE A 5 14.72 -19.77 -3.80
C PHE A 5 14.51 -21.18 -4.35
N THR A 6 13.31 -21.50 -4.83
CA THR A 6 12.98 -22.81 -5.40
C THR A 6 13.87 -23.16 -6.59
N ASN A 7 14.13 -22.21 -7.49
CA ASN A 7 15.02 -22.44 -8.64
C ASN A 7 16.46 -22.79 -8.20
N ILE A 8 16.98 -22.12 -7.16
CA ILE A 8 18.31 -22.41 -6.61
C ILE A 8 18.34 -23.80 -5.97
N ILE A 9 17.31 -24.15 -5.18
CA ILE A 9 17.22 -25.48 -4.55
C ILE A 9 17.14 -26.58 -5.60
N ASN A 10 16.33 -26.40 -6.65
CA ASN A 10 16.21 -27.36 -7.74
C ASN A 10 17.54 -27.52 -8.50
N ALA A 11 18.24 -26.42 -8.76
CA ALA A 11 19.57 -26.47 -9.38
C ALA A 11 20.59 -27.20 -8.49
N LEU A 12 20.57 -26.97 -7.17
CA LEU A 12 21.44 -27.68 -6.22
C LEU A 12 21.10 -29.17 -6.13
N GLN A 13 19.83 -29.52 -6.19
CA GLN A 13 19.37 -30.91 -6.22
C GLN A 13 19.85 -31.64 -7.48
N SER A 14 19.90 -30.96 -8.63
CA SER A 14 20.50 -31.53 -9.86
C SER A 14 22.01 -31.76 -9.77
N LEU A 15 22.69 -31.17 -8.78
CA LEU A 15 24.10 -31.33 -8.47
C LEU A 15 24.34 -32.32 -7.30
N ASP A 16 23.35 -33.16 -6.99
CA ASP A 16 23.34 -34.10 -5.84
C ASP A 16 23.47 -33.44 -4.46
N LYS A 17 23.24 -32.12 -4.37
CA LYS A 17 23.16 -31.42 -3.09
C LYS A 17 21.71 -31.30 -2.66
N THR A 18 21.29 -32.24 -1.82
CA THR A 18 19.97 -32.21 -1.16
C THR A 18 20.08 -31.53 0.20
N PHE A 19 18.99 -30.88 0.62
CA PHE A 19 18.88 -30.25 1.94
C PHE A 19 17.71 -30.88 2.69
N SER A 20 17.88 -31.04 4.00
CA SER A 20 16.77 -31.38 4.88
C SER A 20 15.78 -30.21 5.00
N ASN A 21 14.52 -30.50 5.34
CA ASN A 21 13.50 -29.46 5.56
C ASN A 21 13.95 -28.41 6.58
N SER A 22 14.59 -28.83 7.68
CA SER A 22 15.12 -27.90 8.69
C SER A 22 16.18 -26.94 8.13
N GLU A 23 17.03 -27.41 7.21
CA GLU A 23 18.03 -26.55 6.56
C GLU A 23 17.40 -25.59 5.57
N LEU A 24 16.41 -26.03 4.80
CA LEU A 24 15.65 -25.18 3.88
C LEU A 24 14.94 -24.07 4.65
N VAL A 25 14.26 -24.39 5.75
CA VAL A 25 13.61 -23.44 6.65
C VAL A 25 14.60 -22.39 7.16
N ARG A 26 15.75 -22.83 7.71
CA ARG A 26 16.78 -21.91 8.21
C ARG A 26 17.37 -21.02 7.10
N LYS A 27 17.57 -21.56 5.90
CA LYS A 27 18.06 -20.79 4.74
C LYS A 27 17.05 -19.74 4.29
N ILE A 28 15.76 -20.07 4.21
CA ILE A 28 14.72 -19.09 3.87
C ILE A 28 14.69 -17.97 4.90
N LEU A 29 14.65 -18.31 6.20
CA LEU A 29 14.58 -17.32 7.27
C LEU A 29 15.78 -16.36 7.23
N ARG A 30 16.99 -16.87 6.93
CA ARG A 30 18.20 -16.05 6.79
C ARG A 30 18.22 -15.17 5.53
N CYS A 31 17.49 -15.55 4.49
CA CYS A 31 17.40 -14.78 3.25
C CYS A 31 16.34 -13.65 3.29
N LEU A 32 15.55 -13.56 4.37
CA LEU A 32 14.52 -12.53 4.50
C LEU A 32 15.12 -11.14 4.82
N PRO A 33 14.49 -10.04 4.37
CA PRO A 33 14.96 -8.69 4.65
C PRO A 33 14.83 -8.34 6.13
N ARG A 34 15.59 -7.33 6.60
CA ARG A 34 15.57 -6.90 8.01
C ARG A 34 14.18 -6.48 8.51
N SER A 35 13.32 -5.97 7.64
CA SER A 35 11.94 -5.61 7.99
C SER A 35 11.09 -6.80 8.45
N TRP A 36 11.49 -8.03 8.11
CA TRP A 36 10.81 -9.26 8.50
C TRP A 36 11.32 -9.84 9.82
N MET A 37 12.35 -9.23 10.44
CA MET A 37 12.95 -9.74 11.68
C MET A 37 11.93 -10.04 12.80
N PRO A 38 10.95 -9.16 13.11
CA PRO A 38 9.98 -9.46 14.17
C PRO A 38 9.18 -10.74 13.89
N LYS A 39 8.88 -11.01 12.62
CA LYS A 39 8.17 -12.22 12.21
C LYS A 39 9.08 -13.45 12.25
N VAL A 40 10.34 -13.31 11.86
CA VAL A 40 11.35 -14.38 11.97
C VAL A 40 11.53 -14.79 13.42
N THR A 41 11.76 -13.83 14.33
CA THR A 41 11.91 -14.09 15.76
C THR A 41 10.67 -14.77 16.35
N ALA A 42 9.47 -14.29 16.02
CA ALA A 42 8.24 -14.94 16.48
C ALA A 42 8.10 -16.40 15.97
N ILE A 43 8.57 -16.70 14.76
CA ILE A 43 8.57 -18.08 14.22
C ILE A 43 9.60 -18.95 14.95
N GLU A 44 10.80 -18.41 15.21
CA GLU A 44 11.86 -19.10 15.95
C GLU A 44 11.46 -19.37 17.41
N GLU A 45 10.72 -18.46 18.05
CA GLU A 45 10.22 -18.62 19.43
C GLU A 45 8.99 -19.53 19.51
N ALA A 46 8.06 -19.44 18.56
CA ALA A 46 6.78 -20.15 18.63
C ALA A 46 6.84 -21.60 18.13
N LYS A 47 7.82 -21.94 17.27
CA LYS A 47 7.87 -23.27 16.63
C LYS A 47 9.27 -23.86 16.64
N ASN A 48 9.33 -25.17 16.87
CA ASN A 48 10.54 -25.95 16.60
C ASN A 48 10.79 -26.02 15.09
N LEU A 49 11.81 -25.31 14.60
CA LEU A 49 12.21 -25.25 13.18
C LEU A 49 12.56 -26.62 12.56
N SER A 50 12.69 -27.67 13.37
CA SER A 50 12.92 -29.05 12.95
C SER A 50 11.65 -29.77 12.48
N PHE A 51 10.48 -29.38 12.98
CA PHE A 51 9.20 -30.01 12.67
C PHE A 51 8.29 -29.16 11.78
N LEU A 52 8.70 -27.93 11.45
CA LEU A 52 7.92 -27.03 10.62
C LEU A 52 7.93 -27.48 9.15
N PRO A 53 6.77 -27.81 8.54
CA PRO A 53 6.69 -28.05 7.11
C PRO A 53 7.11 -26.81 6.33
N LEU A 54 7.82 -27.00 5.22
CA LEU A 54 8.31 -25.89 4.41
C LEU A 54 7.13 -25.10 3.81
N GLU A 55 6.08 -25.81 3.44
CA GLU A 55 4.85 -25.29 2.85
C GLU A 55 4.12 -24.36 3.84
N ASP A 56 4.01 -24.78 5.10
CA ASP A 56 3.41 -23.98 6.17
C ASP A 56 4.18 -22.69 6.43
N LEU A 57 5.52 -22.78 6.42
CA LEU A 57 6.37 -21.61 6.54
C LEU A 57 6.14 -20.66 5.36
N LEU A 58 6.15 -21.18 4.14
CA LEU A 58 5.92 -20.40 2.92
C LEU A 58 4.56 -19.69 2.97
N GLY A 59 3.50 -20.42 3.35
CA GLY A 59 2.15 -19.89 3.48
C GLY A 59 2.04 -18.79 4.53
N SER A 60 2.69 -18.98 5.70
CA SER A 60 2.73 -17.95 6.74
C SER A 60 3.46 -16.68 6.27
N LEU A 61 4.57 -16.84 5.55
CA LEU A 61 5.33 -15.73 5.00
C LEU A 61 4.55 -14.99 3.89
N MET A 62 3.90 -15.70 2.98
CA MET A 62 3.05 -15.08 1.94
C MET A 62 1.89 -14.28 2.54
N THR A 63 1.25 -14.82 3.58
CA THR A 63 0.17 -14.13 4.29
C THR A 63 0.68 -12.85 4.97
N TYR A 64 1.88 -12.91 5.55
CA TYR A 64 2.53 -11.74 6.13
C TYR A 64 2.88 -10.68 5.07
N GLU A 65 3.38 -11.09 3.91
CA GLU A 65 3.65 -10.18 2.78
C GLU A 65 2.38 -9.42 2.37
N LEU A 66 1.27 -10.15 2.17
CA LEU A 66 0.00 -9.57 1.75
C LEU A 66 -0.56 -8.59 2.79
N THR A 67 -0.48 -8.95 4.07
CA THR A 67 -0.96 -8.07 5.15
C THR A 67 -0.09 -6.83 5.32
N MET A 68 1.22 -6.94 5.11
CA MET A 68 2.13 -5.79 5.14
C MET A 68 1.87 -4.83 3.96
N GLN A 69 1.62 -5.36 2.76
CA GLN A 69 1.26 -4.54 1.59
C GLN A 69 -0.05 -3.76 1.81
N LYS A 70 -1.08 -4.40 2.38
CA LYS A 70 -2.34 -3.71 2.73
C LYS A 70 -2.13 -2.56 3.72
N ARG A 71 -1.31 -2.77 4.76
CA ARG A 71 -0.98 -1.71 5.73
C ARG A 71 -0.28 -0.52 5.07
N VAL A 72 0.65 -0.77 4.15
CA VAL A 72 1.33 0.30 3.40
C VAL A 72 0.33 1.07 2.53
N GLU A 73 -0.61 0.38 1.89
CA GLU A 73 -1.66 1.03 1.07
C GLU A 73 -2.61 1.89 1.93
N ASP A 74 -3.01 1.39 3.09
CA ASP A 74 -3.88 2.10 4.03
C ASP A 74 -3.16 3.31 4.66
N GLU A 75 -1.88 3.17 5.03
CA GLU A 75 -1.04 4.27 5.49
C GLU A 75 -0.83 5.34 4.40
N GLU A 76 -0.68 4.93 3.15
CA GLU A 76 -0.58 5.88 2.03
C GLU A 76 -1.89 6.65 1.82
N LYS A 77 -3.04 5.96 1.88
CA LYS A 77 -4.35 6.59 1.84
C LYS A 77 -4.55 7.56 3.00
N GLU A 78 -4.13 7.19 4.21
CA GLU A 78 -4.17 8.09 5.36
C GLU A 78 -3.24 9.30 5.22
N ARG A 79 -2.02 9.12 4.72
CA ARG A 79 -1.07 10.23 4.48
C ARG A 79 -1.59 11.18 3.41
N ARG A 80 -2.24 10.66 2.36
CA ARG A 80 -2.94 11.47 1.35
C ARG A 80 -4.09 12.26 1.97
N LYS A 81 -4.90 11.64 2.85
CA LYS A 81 -5.96 12.33 3.61
C LYS A 81 -5.40 13.40 4.56
N LYS A 82 -4.33 13.10 5.32
CA LYS A 82 -3.67 14.02 6.26
C LYS A 82 -3.04 15.25 5.58
N LYS A 83 -2.59 15.13 4.33
CA LYS A 83 -2.11 16.29 3.54
C LYS A 83 -3.22 17.27 3.11
N VAL A 84 -4.49 16.84 3.10
CA VAL A 84 -5.64 17.69 2.72
C VAL A 84 -6.18 18.50 3.91
N VAL A 85 -5.78 18.18 5.14
CA VAL A 85 -6.35 18.78 6.37
C VAL A 85 -5.57 19.99 6.91
N ALA A 86 -4.52 20.42 6.21
CA ALA A 86 -3.77 21.62 6.57
C ALA A 86 -4.44 22.86 5.96
N LEU A 87 -5.41 23.43 6.70
CA LEU A 87 -5.88 24.83 6.75
C LEU A 87 -7.41 24.89 6.93
N LYS A 88 -7.86 24.99 8.19
CA LYS A 88 -8.99 25.83 8.62
C LYS A 88 -8.95 25.90 10.15
N SER A 89 -8.69 27.09 10.67
CA SER A 89 -8.63 27.39 12.11
C SER A 89 -9.68 28.44 12.46
N SER A 90 -10.49 28.10 13.48
CA SER A 90 -11.43 28.92 14.27
C SER A 90 -12.67 29.44 13.52
N GLU A 91 -13.90 29.42 14.05
CA GLU A 91 -14.38 29.46 15.44
C GLU A 91 -15.60 28.54 15.66
N ILE A 92 -15.72 28.06 16.90
CA ILE A 92 -16.87 27.37 17.48
C ILE A 92 -18.02 28.37 17.60
N GLU A 93 -19.25 28.06 17.15
CA GLU A 93 -20.52 28.09 17.92
C GLU A 93 -21.62 27.30 17.16
N ASN A 94 -22.61 26.82 17.89
CA ASN A 94 -23.47 25.67 17.62
C ASN A 94 -24.65 25.90 16.63
N SER A 95 -25.20 24.77 16.17
CA SER A 95 -26.63 24.50 15.83
C SER A 95 -27.05 24.48 14.35
N ASP A 96 -27.32 23.24 13.91
CA ASP A 96 -28.35 22.74 12.99
C ASP A 96 -28.68 23.43 11.64
N ASN A 97 -28.50 22.59 10.61
CA ASN A 97 -29.17 22.52 9.31
C ASN A 97 -28.88 23.53 8.19
N ASP A 98 -28.35 22.91 7.12
CA ASP A 98 -28.55 23.14 5.69
C ASP A 98 -27.93 24.35 4.97
N GLU A 99 -27.28 24.00 3.85
CA GLU A 99 -26.84 24.82 2.72
C GLU A 99 -25.69 25.82 2.95
N ASN A 100 -24.47 25.27 3.06
CA ASN A 100 -23.26 26.06 2.81
C ASN A 100 -23.08 26.30 1.30
N ASN A 101 -23.66 27.40 0.82
CA ASN A 101 -23.37 28.06 -0.47
C ASN A 101 -21.92 28.61 -0.53
N SER A 102 -20.92 27.73 -0.41
CA SER A 102 -19.50 28.11 -0.63
C SER A 102 -19.06 27.90 -2.08
N ASP A 103 -19.86 27.22 -2.90
CA ASP A 103 -19.55 26.95 -4.31
C ASP A 103 -20.07 28.05 -5.24
N ASP A 104 -20.91 28.96 -4.74
CA ASP A 104 -21.61 29.96 -5.55
C ASP A 104 -20.67 31.03 -6.12
N GLU A 105 -19.61 31.41 -5.38
CA GLU A 105 -18.62 32.38 -5.87
C GLU A 105 -17.70 31.78 -6.93
N ASP A 106 -17.26 30.52 -6.74
CA ASP A 106 -16.47 29.78 -7.73
C ASP A 106 -17.30 29.42 -8.97
N LEU A 107 -18.57 29.05 -8.79
CA LEU A 107 -19.52 28.82 -9.87
C LEU A 107 -19.82 30.12 -10.62
N ALA A 108 -19.98 31.25 -9.93
CA ALA A 108 -20.16 32.56 -10.55
C ALA A 108 -18.92 32.98 -11.35
N LEU A 109 -17.71 32.71 -10.86
CA LEU A 109 -16.47 32.95 -11.59
C LEU A 109 -16.34 32.06 -12.82
N PHE A 110 -16.74 30.79 -12.71
CA PHE A 110 -16.78 29.83 -13.82
C PHE A 110 -17.79 30.26 -14.90
N ILE A 111 -19.02 30.59 -14.51
CA ILE A 111 -20.07 31.10 -15.40
C ILE A 111 -19.64 32.40 -16.07
N ARG A 112 -18.98 33.31 -15.32
CA ARG A 112 -18.47 34.58 -15.86
C ARG A 112 -17.35 34.37 -16.89
N LYS A 113 -16.41 33.45 -16.64
CA LYS A 113 -15.38 33.05 -17.61
C LYS A 113 -16.00 32.38 -18.84
N PHE A 114 -16.98 31.51 -18.65
CA PHE A 114 -17.65 30.79 -19.73
C PHE A 114 -18.45 31.75 -20.63
N LYS A 115 -19.18 32.69 -20.04
CA LYS A 115 -19.90 33.75 -20.77
C LYS A 115 -18.94 34.65 -21.58
N ARG A 116 -17.78 34.99 -21.02
CA ARG A 116 -16.73 35.76 -21.72
C ARG A 116 -16.11 34.97 -22.86
N PHE A 117 -15.91 33.66 -22.70
CA PHE A 117 -15.44 32.77 -23.75
C PHE A 117 -16.43 32.66 -24.92
N LEU A 118 -17.73 32.50 -24.64
CA LEU A 118 -18.77 32.48 -25.67
C LEU A 118 -18.88 33.82 -26.42
N ALA A 119 -18.78 34.94 -25.71
CA ALA A 119 -18.78 36.27 -26.31
C ALA A 119 -17.54 36.51 -27.20
N ASN A 120 -16.38 36.00 -26.80
CA ASN A 120 -15.16 36.07 -27.60
C ASN A 120 -15.23 35.16 -28.85
N LYS A 121 -15.91 34.01 -28.78
CA LYS A 121 -16.06 33.11 -29.94
C LYS A 121 -16.99 33.70 -31.01
N LYS A 122 -17.97 34.52 -30.62
CA LYS A 122 -18.87 35.24 -31.55
C LYS A 122 -18.15 36.35 -32.34
N LYS A 123 -16.96 36.80 -31.93
CA LYS A 123 -16.16 37.81 -32.66
C LYS A 123 -15.14 37.24 -33.66
N PHE A 124 -14.90 35.93 -33.65
CA PHE A 124 -13.95 35.26 -34.56
C PHE A 124 -14.61 34.35 -35.61
N GLY A 125 -15.93 34.30 -35.66
CA GLY A 125 -16.71 33.62 -36.70
C GLY A 125 -17.51 34.65 -37.50
N GLY A 126 -16.84 35.53 -38.23
CA GLY A 126 -17.48 36.46 -39.15
C GLY A 126 -17.83 35.74 -40.46
N LYS A 127 -19.10 35.84 -40.86
CA LYS A 127 -19.57 36.06 -42.24
C LYS A 127 -21.02 36.50 -42.17
#